data_AF-E0S763-F1
#
_entry.id   AF-E0S763-F1
#
_cell.length_a   1.000
_cell.length_b   1.000
_cell.length_c   1.000
_cell.angle_alpha   90.00
_cell.angle_beta   90.00
_cell.angle_gamma   90.00
#
_symmetry.space_group_name_H-M   'P 1'
#
loop_
_entity.id
_entity.type
_entity.pdbx_description
1 polymer ?
#
loop_
_entity_poly.entity_id
_entity_poly.type
_entity_poly.pdbx_seq_one_letter_code
_entity_poly.pdbx_strand_id
1 'polypeptide(L)'
;MEFCRINELNKRIQELYHAMLAVVPLEGIGEHPFDYFKGEVGRIIDSVDVVLKEMVNKKLELQKEIDGMVKEMMRDCTDIEVSVPSIPNLCNLYVLKEYVRNEAEGIMILKKAVEGRMAAIIEEMELEASNVGMKKIDWMDMECAGDKKGVSLMNLRELEMHRDVLRNKRESMERNRDRLYRELCVFLSQLSRSDPEVTIDQKIFILERLHRRYKEEVEKRDKEFRGLEMEIRRREGYLGIACKDIEMDLSEANLEMMRDYERYLLEEQERQLDEIYEKKKGLLKELLEVFGEDMEDYKRTEKDIEEMSKMIEKLESKKDLFLSISSLMEKRSELISKMNEFEKIASDPKRLFRSSLQLLSEEKFRNSAYPNLIRIEETMFKLLDEYENRFGKLFKDGVDFKGSLREEIENRIVNKTVFINRLDSPSRKRR
;
A
#
# COMPACT_ATOMS: atom_id res chain seq x y z
N MET A 1 35.29 82.65 43.44
CA MET A 1 34.55 83.88 43.80
C MET A 1 33.70 83.75 45.08
N GLU A 2 33.37 82.54 45.55
CA GLU A 2 32.45 82.36 46.70
C GLU A 2 33.07 82.61 48.09
N PHE A 3 34.37 82.35 48.29
CA PHE A 3 35.06 82.65 49.56
C PHE A 3 35.04 84.14 49.94
N CYS A 4 34.85 85.06 48.97
CA CYS A 4 34.75 86.49 49.25
C CYS A 4 33.54 86.86 50.10
N ARG A 5 32.39 86.18 49.95
CA ARG A 5 31.16 86.57 50.64
C ARG A 5 31.11 86.10 52.09
N ILE A 6 31.65 84.92 52.38
CA ILE A 6 31.82 84.44 53.76
C ILE A 6 32.82 85.33 54.50
N ASN A 7 33.93 85.66 53.84
CA ASN A 7 34.92 86.59 54.40
C ASN A 7 34.33 87.99 54.62
N GLU A 8 33.50 88.48 53.70
CA GLU A 8 32.79 89.75 53.87
C GLU A 8 31.79 89.69 55.02
N LEU A 9 31.00 88.62 55.15
CA LEU A 9 30.06 88.45 56.28
C LEU A 9 30.82 88.42 57.62
N ASN A 10 31.89 87.63 57.71
CA ASN A 10 32.74 87.58 58.90
C ASN A 10 33.35 88.95 59.21
N LYS A 11 33.83 89.67 58.19
CA LYS A 11 34.34 91.04 58.33
C LYS A 11 33.28 91.99 58.86
N ARG A 12 32.05 91.93 58.35
CA ARG A 12 30.91 92.74 58.82
C ARG A 12 30.52 92.43 60.27
N ILE A 13 30.56 91.16 60.67
CA ILE A 13 30.33 90.75 62.06
C ILE A 13 31.41 91.34 62.99
N GLN A 14 32.68 91.34 62.56
CA GLN A 14 33.78 91.96 63.32
C GLN A 14 33.67 93.48 63.40
N GLU A 15 33.33 94.15 62.30
CA GLU A 15 33.04 95.60 62.27
C GLU A 15 31.90 95.94 63.24
N LEU A 16 30.83 95.15 63.25
CA LEU A 16 29.72 95.31 64.18
C LEU A 16 30.15 95.13 65.64
N TYR A 17 30.97 94.11 65.94
CA TYR A 17 31.49 93.88 67.28
C TYR A 17 32.33 95.06 67.81
N HIS A 18 33.23 95.60 66.97
CA HIS A 18 34.01 96.78 67.33
C HIS A 18 33.15 98.03 67.52
N ALA A 19 32.14 98.23 66.66
CA ALA A 19 31.20 99.33 66.81
C ALA A 19 30.42 99.21 68.13
N MET A 20 29.92 98.02 68.46
CA MET A 20 29.26 97.72 69.73
C MET A 20 30.16 98.04 70.91
N LEU A 21 31.40 97.54 70.95
CA LEU A 21 32.40 97.85 71.99
C LEU A 21 32.57 99.35 72.21
N ALA A 22 32.59 100.14 71.14
CA ALA A 22 32.76 101.58 71.20
C ALA A 22 31.55 102.33 71.79
N VAL A 23 30.36 101.71 71.78
CA VAL A 23 29.10 102.31 72.26
C VAL A 23 28.51 101.63 73.51
N VAL A 24 29.16 100.59 74.06
CA VAL A 24 28.75 100.00 75.35
C VAL A 24 28.91 101.07 76.45
N PRO A 25 27.85 101.39 77.22
CA PRO A 25 27.95 102.35 78.32
C PRO A 25 28.70 101.75 79.51
N LEU A 26 29.21 102.60 80.41
CA LEU A 26 30.11 102.19 81.50
C LEU A 26 29.50 101.10 82.40
N GLU A 27 28.18 101.11 82.56
CA GLU A 27 27.41 100.14 83.35
C GLU A 27 27.46 98.71 82.78
N GLY A 28 27.75 98.55 81.49
CA GLY A 28 27.81 97.27 80.78
C GLY A 28 29.22 96.73 80.52
N ILE A 29 30.28 97.40 81.00
CA ILE A 29 31.69 97.06 80.67
C ILE A 29 32.15 95.67 81.14
N GLY A 30 31.39 95.02 82.04
CA GLY A 30 31.64 93.65 82.48
C GLY A 30 30.97 92.56 81.64
N GLU A 31 30.06 92.92 80.72
CA GLU A 31 29.30 91.98 79.88
C GLU A 31 29.89 91.89 78.47
N HIS A 32 29.72 90.75 77.81
CA HIS A 32 30.14 90.61 76.42
C HIS A 32 29.26 91.50 75.50
N PRO A 33 29.81 92.23 74.51
CA PRO A 33 29.04 93.17 73.70
C PRO A 33 27.79 92.57 73.00
N PHE A 34 27.87 91.31 72.58
CA PHE A 34 26.71 90.62 71.99
C PHE A 34 25.63 90.25 73.02
N ASP A 35 26.01 90.09 74.28
CA ASP A 35 25.06 89.83 75.37
C ASP A 35 24.38 91.15 75.82
N TYR A 36 25.12 92.27 75.83
CA TYR A 36 24.57 93.59 76.13
C TYR A 36 23.62 94.09 75.02
N PHE A 37 24.02 93.97 73.74
CA PHE A 37 23.19 94.31 72.56
C PHE A 37 22.38 93.12 72.04
N LYS A 38 21.81 92.34 72.95
CA LYS A 38 21.06 91.12 72.62
C LYS A 38 19.90 91.36 71.64
N GLY A 39 19.27 92.54 71.70
CA GLY A 39 18.15 92.90 70.83
C GLY A 39 18.57 93.01 69.35
N GLU A 40 19.68 93.70 69.08
CA GLU A 40 20.21 93.91 67.73
C GLU A 40 20.84 92.64 67.16
N VAL A 41 21.64 91.92 67.96
CA VAL A 41 22.21 90.62 67.57
C VAL A 41 21.11 89.59 67.32
N GLY A 42 20.05 89.62 68.14
CA GLY A 42 18.86 88.80 67.96
C GLY A 42 18.25 88.96 66.56
N ARG A 43 18.11 90.19 66.05
CA ARG A 43 17.58 90.43 64.69
C ARG A 43 18.45 89.86 63.57
N ILE A 44 19.78 89.86 63.75
CA ILE A 44 20.72 89.27 62.79
C ILE A 44 20.58 87.75 62.79
N ILE A 45 20.53 87.14 63.99
CA ILE A 45 20.29 85.70 64.15
C ILE A 45 18.95 85.34 63.51
N ASP A 46 17.87 86.05 63.82
CA ASP A 46 16.54 85.81 63.23
C ASP A 46 16.58 85.87 61.70
N SER A 47 17.31 86.84 61.13
CA SER A 47 17.46 86.98 59.68
C SER A 47 18.23 85.79 59.06
N VAL A 48 19.31 85.35 59.71
CA VAL A 48 20.07 84.16 59.29
C VAL A 48 19.21 82.91 59.41
N ASP A 49 18.43 82.77 60.49
CA ASP A 49 17.53 81.64 60.73
C ASP A 49 16.40 81.58 59.69
N VAL A 50 15.86 82.73 59.26
CA VAL A 50 14.89 82.79 58.15
C VAL A 50 15.51 82.24 56.87
N VAL A 51 16.69 82.72 56.48
CA VAL A 51 17.40 82.24 55.27
C VAL A 51 17.76 80.75 55.39
N LEU A 52 18.24 80.33 56.56
CA LEU A 52 18.56 78.93 56.83
C LEU A 52 17.32 78.05 56.70
N LYS A 53 16.19 78.47 57.27
CA LYS A 53 14.90 77.78 57.18
C LYS A 53 14.42 77.68 55.74
N GLU A 54 14.53 78.75 54.95
CA GLU A 54 14.22 78.73 53.51
C GLU A 54 15.09 77.72 52.75
N MET A 55 16.40 77.70 53.01
CA MET A 55 17.32 76.75 52.37
C MET A 55 17.07 75.31 52.80
N VAL A 56 16.74 75.08 54.08
CA VAL A 56 16.36 73.75 54.60
C VAL A 56 15.04 73.28 53.98
N ASN A 57 14.04 74.15 53.87
CA ASN A 57 12.78 73.83 53.20
C ASN A 57 13.00 73.47 51.74
N LYS A 58 13.78 74.29 51.01
CA LYS A 58 14.13 74.03 49.60
C LYS A 58 14.90 72.71 49.43
N LYS A 59 15.81 72.40 50.34
CA LYS A 59 16.51 71.11 50.40
C LYS A 59 15.52 69.95 50.58
N LEU A 60 14.55 70.09 51.49
CA LEU A 60 13.53 69.07 51.76
C LEU A 60 12.58 68.86 50.58
N GLU A 61 12.17 69.93 49.90
CA GLU A 61 11.35 69.86 48.69
C GLU A 61 12.09 69.13 47.56
N LEU A 62 13.34 69.50 47.29
CA LEU A 62 14.17 68.81 46.29
C LEU A 62 14.38 67.33 46.64
N GLN A 63 14.60 67.00 47.91
CA GLN A 63 14.73 65.61 48.34
C GLN A 63 13.44 64.82 48.07
N LYS A 64 12.27 65.39 48.38
CA LYS A 64 10.97 64.76 48.11
C LYS A 64 10.74 64.52 46.61
N GLU A 65 11.12 65.46 45.76
CA GLU A 65 11.05 65.30 44.30
C GLU A 65 11.96 64.17 43.81
N ILE A 66 13.21 64.14 44.29
CA ILE A 66 14.17 63.06 43.97
C ILE A 66 13.61 61.71 44.42
N ASP A 67 13.15 61.60 45.66
CA ASP A 67 12.57 60.36 46.20
C ASP A 67 11.34 59.92 45.39
N GLY A 68 10.53 60.87 44.91
CA GLY A 68 9.39 60.61 44.02
C GLY A 68 9.83 60.00 42.70
N MET A 69 10.79 60.62 42.02
CA MET A 69 11.34 60.11 40.75
C MET A 69 12.02 58.75 40.92
N VAL A 70 12.76 58.55 42.01
CA VAL A 70 13.39 57.26 42.32
C VAL A 70 12.34 56.16 42.51
N LYS A 71 11.24 56.45 43.23
CA LYS A 71 10.14 55.48 43.42
C LYS A 71 9.46 55.11 42.11
N GLU A 72 9.24 56.08 41.22
CA GLU A 72 8.67 55.84 39.89
C GLU A 72 9.61 55.00 39.03
N MET A 73 10.90 55.39 38.95
CA MET A 73 11.93 54.63 38.25
C MET A 73 12.06 53.20 38.78
N MET A 74 12.01 52.99 40.10
CA MET A 74 12.03 51.65 40.71
C MET A 74 10.82 50.82 40.32
N ARG A 75 9.63 51.44 40.22
CA ARG A 75 8.42 50.76 39.75
C ARG A 75 8.60 50.34 38.30
N ASP A 76 9.04 51.25 37.43
CA ASP A 76 9.26 50.92 36.01
C ASP A 76 10.32 49.84 35.84
N CYS A 77 11.41 49.88 36.62
CA CYS A 77 12.43 48.82 36.62
C CYS A 77 11.85 47.47 37.05
N THR A 78 10.96 47.46 38.04
CA THR A 78 10.28 46.25 38.51
C THR A 78 9.32 45.72 37.45
N ASP A 79 8.55 46.61 36.80
CA ASP A 79 7.62 46.24 35.73
C ASP A 79 8.37 45.53 34.60
N ILE A 80 9.49 46.10 34.14
CA ILE A 80 10.28 45.56 33.03
C ILE A 80 11.32 44.51 33.43
N GLU A 81 11.39 44.18 34.73
CA GLU A 81 12.32 43.22 35.33
C GLU A 81 13.82 43.54 35.08
N VAL A 82 14.20 44.82 35.13
CA VAL A 82 15.61 45.25 35.04
C VAL A 82 16.16 45.66 36.40
N SER A 83 17.48 45.55 36.55
CA SER A 83 18.17 46.00 37.75
C SER A 83 18.02 47.52 37.92
N VAL A 84 17.64 47.96 39.12
CA VAL A 84 17.56 49.38 39.46
C VAL A 84 18.96 50.01 39.33
N PRO A 85 19.10 51.16 38.63
CA PRO A 85 20.36 51.88 38.55
C PRO A 85 20.92 52.25 39.93
N SER A 86 22.24 52.16 40.09
CA SER A 86 22.90 52.61 41.32
C SER A 86 22.83 54.14 41.41
N ILE A 87 22.26 54.65 42.50
CA ILE A 87 22.14 56.09 42.74
C ILE A 87 23.39 56.55 43.50
N PRO A 88 24.21 57.45 42.93
CA PRO A 88 25.40 57.95 43.59
C PRO A 88 25.04 58.85 44.78
N ASN A 89 25.83 58.77 45.84
CA ASN A 89 25.69 59.66 46.99
C ASN A 89 26.32 61.03 46.70
N LEU A 90 25.55 61.93 46.09
CA LEU A 90 26.00 63.27 45.70
C LEU A 90 25.56 64.33 46.73
N CYS A 91 26.48 65.21 47.14
CA CYS A 91 26.16 66.30 48.07
C CYS A 91 25.27 67.39 47.45
N ASN A 92 25.32 67.56 46.12
CA ASN A 92 24.52 68.55 45.41
C ASN A 92 23.22 67.91 44.91
N LEU A 93 22.10 68.27 45.55
CA LEU A 93 20.78 67.71 45.22
C LEU A 93 20.30 68.06 43.80
N TYR A 94 20.71 69.19 43.22
CA TYR A 94 20.37 69.50 41.82
C TYR A 94 21.07 68.55 40.85
N VAL A 95 22.35 68.24 41.08
CA VAL A 95 23.08 67.27 40.26
C VAL A 95 22.48 65.87 40.44
N LEU A 96 22.11 65.50 41.66
CA LEU A 96 21.44 64.23 41.94
C LEU A 96 20.08 64.13 41.23
N LYS A 97 19.28 65.21 41.27
CA LYS A 97 17.99 65.29 40.58
C LYS A 97 18.14 65.07 39.07
N GLU A 98 19.11 65.74 38.46
CA GLU A 98 19.42 65.61 37.03
C GLU A 98 19.86 64.20 36.65
N TYR A 99 20.70 63.58 37.48
CA TYR A 99 21.11 62.18 37.31
C TYR A 99 19.91 61.24 37.35
N VAL A 100 19.07 61.33 38.40
CA VAL A 100 17.88 60.49 38.56
C VAL A 100 16.90 60.68 37.40
N ARG A 101 16.72 61.92 36.92
CA ARG A 101 15.88 62.21 35.75
C ARG A 101 16.41 61.50 34.49
N ASN A 102 17.70 61.60 34.22
CA ASN A 102 18.32 60.96 33.05
C ASN A 102 18.18 59.44 33.09
N GLU A 103 18.41 58.82 34.25
CA GLU A 103 18.21 57.38 34.43
C GLU A 103 16.74 56.97 34.26
N ALA A 104 15.80 57.73 34.84
CA ALA A 104 14.37 57.48 34.68
C ALA A 104 13.92 57.59 33.22
N GLU A 105 14.42 58.59 32.47
CA GLU A 105 14.18 58.72 31.03
C GLU A 105 14.74 57.53 30.24
N GLY A 106 15.94 57.06 30.58
CA GLY A 106 16.54 55.86 29.99
C GLY A 106 15.69 54.61 30.20
N ILE A 107 15.21 54.39 31.43
CA ILE A 107 14.31 53.27 31.77
C ILE A 107 12.97 53.38 31.02
N MET A 108 12.40 54.59 30.91
CA MET A 108 11.17 54.81 30.15
C MET A 108 11.36 54.50 28.65
N ILE A 109 12.48 54.90 28.05
CA ILE A 109 12.79 54.58 26.65
C ILE A 109 12.90 53.06 26.47
N LEU A 110 13.57 52.37 27.38
CA LEU A 110 13.68 50.91 27.35
C LEU A 110 12.30 50.24 27.47
N LYS A 111 11.45 50.69 28.40
CA LYS A 111 10.09 50.18 28.57
C LYS A 111 9.26 50.31 27.27
N LYS A 112 9.30 51.47 26.63
CA LYS A 112 8.64 51.71 25.33
C LYS A 112 9.20 50.82 24.22
N ALA A 113 10.51 50.57 24.20
CA ALA A 113 11.13 49.69 23.21
C ALA A 113 10.68 48.23 23.39
N VAL A 114 10.58 47.75 24.64
CA VAL A 114 10.07 46.41 24.96
C VAL A 114 8.59 46.31 24.56
N GLU A 115 7.76 47.29 24.92
CA GLU A 115 6.35 47.38 24.50
C GLU A 115 6.19 47.27 22.98
N GLY A 116 6.93 48.11 22.24
CA GLY A 116 6.87 48.12 20.78
C GLY A 116 7.30 46.79 20.16
N ARG A 117 8.33 46.14 20.72
CA ARG A 117 8.79 44.83 20.25
C ARG A 117 7.78 43.72 20.54
N MET A 118 7.17 43.72 21.73
CA MET A 118 6.12 42.77 22.08
C MET A 118 4.93 42.91 21.13
N ALA A 119 4.47 44.14 20.86
CA ALA A 119 3.37 44.39 19.93
C ALA A 119 3.66 43.86 18.51
N ALA A 120 4.87 44.12 17.99
CA ALA A 120 5.28 43.62 16.68
C ALA A 120 5.30 42.08 16.61
N ILE A 121 5.77 41.41 17.66
CA ILE A 121 5.79 39.94 17.71
C ILE A 121 4.37 39.38 17.77
N ILE A 122 3.46 40.01 18.52
CA ILE A 122 2.05 39.59 18.57
C ILE A 122 1.41 39.70 17.18
N GLU A 123 1.65 40.79 16.46
CA GLU A 123 1.16 40.95 15.08
C GLU A 123 1.74 39.90 14.11
N GLU A 124 3.05 39.63 14.19
CA GLU A 124 3.70 38.54 13.44
C GLU A 124 3.05 37.18 13.75
N MET A 125 2.81 36.91 15.03
CA MET A 125 2.19 35.68 15.52
C MET A 125 0.75 35.52 15.00
N GLU A 126 -0.07 36.57 15.00
CA GLU A 126 -1.45 36.56 14.47
C GLU A 126 -1.51 36.30 12.95
N LEU A 127 -0.55 36.86 12.21
CA LEU A 127 -0.42 36.61 10.77
C LEU A 127 -0.05 35.14 10.50
N GLU A 128 0.92 34.59 11.24
CA GLU A 128 1.34 33.19 11.12
C GLU A 128 0.22 32.22 11.55
N ALA A 129 -0.54 32.55 12.59
CA ALA A 129 -1.72 31.80 13.04
C ALA A 129 -2.71 31.55 11.89
N SER A 130 -2.99 32.62 11.16
CA SER A 130 -3.96 32.66 10.07
C SER A 130 -3.51 31.79 8.91
N ASN A 131 -2.22 31.78 8.60
CA ASN A 131 -1.62 30.96 7.54
C ASN A 131 -1.59 29.47 7.89
N VAL A 132 -1.32 29.15 9.16
CA VAL A 132 -1.25 27.77 9.65
C VAL A 132 -2.64 27.10 9.68
N GLY A 133 -3.73 27.86 9.58
CA GLY A 133 -5.08 27.34 9.68
C GLY A 133 -5.38 26.73 11.05
N MET A 134 -4.59 27.11 12.06
CA MET A 134 -4.82 26.76 13.45
C MET A 134 -6.17 27.34 13.87
N LYS A 135 -7.08 26.47 14.32
CA LYS A 135 -8.31 26.96 14.95
C LYS A 135 -7.91 27.80 16.17
N LYS A 136 -8.62 28.90 16.38
CA LYS A 136 -8.50 29.84 17.51
C LYS A 136 -8.46 29.16 18.91
N ILE A 137 -8.83 27.89 18.98
CA ILE A 137 -8.90 27.07 20.19
C ILE A 137 -7.50 26.70 20.73
N ASP A 138 -6.49 26.45 19.88
CA ASP A 138 -5.10 26.24 20.36
C ASP A 138 -4.44 27.54 20.82
N TRP A 139 -4.94 28.68 20.35
CA TRP A 139 -4.50 30.00 20.78
C TRP A 139 -5.04 30.37 22.16
N MET A 140 -6.19 29.83 22.57
CA MET A 140 -6.79 30.12 23.88
C MET A 140 -5.93 29.63 25.06
N ASP A 141 -5.16 28.55 24.89
CA ASP A 141 -4.20 28.11 25.90
C ASP A 141 -2.98 29.06 26.00
N MET A 142 -2.70 29.85 24.96
CA MET A 142 -1.76 30.97 24.99
C MET A 142 -2.41 32.29 25.45
N GLU A 143 -3.69 32.52 25.18
CA GLU A 143 -4.42 33.72 25.64
C GLU A 143 -4.55 33.78 27.17
N CYS A 144 -4.37 32.67 27.89
CA CYS A 144 -4.19 32.69 29.35
C CYS A 144 -2.96 33.50 29.82
N ALA A 145 -2.05 33.90 28.93
CA ALA A 145 -0.97 34.84 29.20
C ALA A 145 -1.33 36.31 28.86
N GLY A 146 -2.33 36.56 28.02
CA GLY A 146 -2.59 37.86 27.40
C GLY A 146 -3.27 38.89 28.30
N ASP A 147 -4.08 38.46 29.27
CA ASP A 147 -4.96 39.41 29.95
C ASP A 147 -4.29 40.21 31.09
N LYS A 148 -3.09 39.82 31.59
CA LYS A 148 -2.45 40.49 32.75
C LYS A 148 -0.92 40.44 32.84
N LYS A 149 -0.19 40.09 31.79
CA LYS A 149 1.29 40.11 31.87
C LYS A 149 1.81 41.49 31.50
N GLY A 150 2.31 42.22 32.49
CA GLY A 150 2.94 43.52 32.32
C GLY A 150 4.11 43.48 31.32
N VAL A 151 4.54 44.65 30.87
CA VAL A 151 5.67 44.81 29.96
C VAL A 151 6.92 44.33 30.67
N SER A 152 7.42 43.14 30.34
CA SER A 152 8.64 42.60 30.94
C SER A 152 9.53 41.90 29.91
N LEU A 153 10.84 41.91 30.15
CA LEU A 153 11.80 41.23 29.29
C LEU A 153 11.59 39.71 29.27
N MET A 154 11.11 39.13 30.38
CA MET A 154 10.76 37.71 30.43
C MET A 154 9.59 37.40 29.50
N ASN A 155 8.53 38.22 29.54
CA ASN A 155 7.38 38.04 28.65
C ASN A 155 7.77 38.22 27.18
N LEU A 156 8.65 39.17 26.85
CA LEU A 156 9.18 39.32 25.50
C LEU A 156 9.92 38.05 25.03
N ARG A 157 10.76 37.44 25.86
CA ARG A 157 11.46 36.20 25.52
C ARG A 157 10.50 35.02 25.32
N GLU A 158 9.47 34.91 26.16
CA GLU A 158 8.42 33.89 25.99
C GLU A 158 7.69 34.06 24.66
N LEU A 159 7.33 35.29 24.29
CA LEU A 159 6.71 35.60 23.00
C LEU A 159 7.64 35.27 21.81
N GLU A 160 8.92 35.60 21.90
CA GLU A 160 9.90 35.23 20.86
C GLU A 160 10.00 33.71 20.69
N MET A 161 10.05 32.96 21.79
CA MET A 161 10.05 31.50 21.75
C MET A 161 8.77 30.95 21.09
N HIS A 162 7.60 31.50 21.43
CA HIS A 162 6.33 31.08 20.84
C HIS A 162 6.25 31.39 19.34
N ARG A 163 6.70 32.57 18.91
CA ARG A 163 6.84 32.92 17.50
C ARG A 163 7.71 31.92 16.76
N ASP A 164 8.87 31.58 17.31
CA ASP A 164 9.80 30.65 16.66
C ASP A 164 9.21 29.24 16.54
N VAL A 165 8.44 28.78 17.54
CA VAL A 165 7.69 27.52 17.47
C VAL A 165 6.64 27.55 16.37
N LEU A 166 5.86 28.63 16.24
CA LEU A 166 4.85 28.79 15.19
C LEU A 166 5.49 28.79 13.80
N ARG A 167 6.59 29.53 13.63
CA ARG A 167 7.36 29.58 12.39
C ARG A 167 7.86 28.19 12.00
N ASN A 168 8.47 27.47 12.93
CA ASN A 168 8.95 26.10 12.69
C ASN A 168 7.80 25.15 12.31
N LYS A 169 6.63 25.30 12.96
CA LYS A 169 5.43 24.51 12.65
C LYS A 169 4.93 24.81 11.24
N ARG A 170 4.88 26.08 10.82
CA ARG A 170 4.54 26.48 9.45
C ARG A 170 5.51 25.88 8.45
N GLU A 171 6.81 26.05 8.63
CA GLU A 171 7.84 25.51 7.73
C GLU A 171 7.77 23.97 7.64
N SER A 172 7.40 23.29 8.73
CA SER A 172 7.16 21.85 8.71
C SER A 172 5.92 21.46 7.90
N MET A 173 4.83 22.23 8.00
CA MET A 173 3.61 21.97 7.23
C MET A 173 3.79 22.26 5.74
N GLU A 174 4.50 23.33 5.39
CA GLU A 174 4.85 23.64 3.99
C GLU A 174 5.69 22.51 3.38
N ARG A 175 6.71 22.03 4.10
CA ARG A 175 7.51 20.85 3.68
C ARG A 175 6.65 19.60 3.49
N ASN A 176 5.70 19.34 4.41
CA ASN A 176 4.80 18.20 4.31
C ASN A 176 3.85 18.34 3.10
N ARG A 177 3.33 19.55 2.86
CA ARG A 177 2.49 19.86 1.70
C ARG A 177 3.22 19.58 0.39
N ASP A 178 4.46 20.06 0.25
CA ASP A 178 5.27 19.86 -0.95
C ASP A 178 5.63 18.39 -1.18
N ARG A 179 5.81 17.63 -0.10
CA ARG A 179 6.02 16.19 -0.16
C ARG A 179 4.76 15.49 -0.68
N LEU A 180 3.61 15.74 -0.05
CA LEU A 180 2.33 15.13 -0.43
C LEU A 180 1.96 15.45 -1.89
N TYR A 181 2.16 16.69 -2.32
CA TYR A 181 1.93 17.09 -3.71
C TYR A 181 2.80 16.30 -4.69
N ARG A 182 4.11 16.16 -4.41
CA ARG A 182 5.02 15.36 -5.25
C ARG A 182 4.62 13.89 -5.32
N GLU A 183 4.29 13.27 -4.18
CA GLU A 183 3.81 11.88 -4.13
C GLU A 183 2.50 11.71 -4.92
N LEU A 184 1.58 12.67 -4.80
CA LEU A 184 0.34 12.69 -5.58
C LEU A 184 0.57 12.79 -7.10
N CYS A 185 1.50 13.64 -7.55
CA CYS A 185 1.86 13.72 -8.97
C CYS A 185 2.39 12.39 -9.50
N VAL A 186 3.16 11.65 -8.69
CA VAL A 186 3.64 10.30 -9.05
C VAL A 186 2.48 9.33 -9.18
N PHE A 187 1.55 9.29 -8.20
CA PHE A 187 0.38 8.41 -8.27
C PHE A 187 -0.50 8.72 -9.49
N LEU A 188 -0.77 9.99 -9.75
CA LEU A 188 -1.55 10.42 -10.90
C LEU A 188 -0.87 10.05 -12.23
N SER A 189 0.45 10.19 -12.31
CA SER A 189 1.23 9.75 -13.48
C SER A 189 1.17 8.24 -13.67
N GLN A 190 1.28 7.44 -12.61
CA GLN A 190 1.15 5.98 -12.67
C GLN A 190 -0.23 5.53 -13.11
N LEU A 191 -1.27 6.27 -12.72
CA LEU A 191 -2.65 6.01 -13.13
C LEU A 191 -2.98 6.59 -14.51
N SER A 192 -2.05 7.33 -15.13
CA SER A 192 -2.26 8.10 -16.36
C SER A 192 -3.49 9.03 -16.28
N ARG A 193 -3.64 9.72 -15.14
CA ARG A 193 -4.77 10.63 -14.85
C ARG A 193 -4.28 12.02 -14.44
N SER A 194 -5.14 13.01 -14.65
CA SER A 194 -4.98 14.35 -14.08
C SER A 194 -6.17 14.66 -13.18
N ASP A 195 -5.91 15.18 -11.98
CA ASP A 195 -6.94 15.64 -11.05
C ASP A 195 -6.76 17.15 -10.79
N PRO A 196 -7.73 18.01 -11.17
CA PRO A 196 -7.64 19.45 -10.94
C PRO A 196 -7.66 19.83 -9.45
N GLU A 197 -8.08 18.95 -8.54
CA GLU A 197 -8.00 19.20 -7.09
C GLU A 197 -6.56 19.13 -6.54
N VAL A 198 -5.63 18.51 -7.29
CA VAL A 198 -4.23 18.36 -6.88
C VAL A 198 -3.44 19.59 -7.35
N THR A 199 -3.40 20.60 -6.49
CA THR A 199 -2.58 21.82 -6.68
C THR A 199 -1.64 22.03 -5.48
N ILE A 200 -0.51 22.70 -5.72
CA ILE A 200 0.48 22.97 -4.66
C ILE A 200 -0.08 23.91 -3.57
N ASP A 201 -1.02 24.79 -3.94
CA ASP A 201 -1.64 25.77 -3.04
C ASP A 201 -2.82 25.19 -2.25
N GLN A 202 -3.17 23.93 -2.47
CA GLN A 202 -4.29 23.29 -1.80
C GLN A 202 -4.01 23.14 -0.29
N LYS A 203 -5.09 23.19 0.50
CA LYS A 203 -5.01 22.97 1.96
C LYS A 203 -4.47 21.58 2.26
N ILE A 204 -3.55 21.48 3.24
CA ILE A 204 -2.83 20.25 3.58
C ILE A 204 -3.75 19.05 3.84
N PHE A 205 -4.86 19.23 4.56
CA PHE A 205 -5.81 18.14 4.84
C PHE A 205 -6.50 17.60 3.58
N ILE A 206 -6.67 18.44 2.55
CA ILE A 206 -7.23 18.02 1.26
C ILE A 206 -6.20 17.15 0.54
N LEU A 207 -4.94 17.58 0.51
CA LEU A 207 -3.85 16.77 -0.06
C LEU A 207 -3.68 15.45 0.68
N GLU A 208 -3.75 15.42 2.02
CA GLU A 208 -3.68 14.16 2.79
C GLU A 208 -4.83 13.20 2.44
N ARG A 209 -6.06 13.73 2.29
CA ARG A 209 -7.22 12.95 1.88
C ARG A 209 -7.06 12.38 0.47
N LEU A 210 -6.62 13.21 -0.47
CA LEU A 210 -6.37 12.80 -1.86
C LEU A 210 -5.23 11.79 -1.92
N HIS A 211 -4.15 12.02 -1.19
CA HIS A 211 -2.99 11.14 -1.12
C HIS A 211 -3.41 9.75 -0.65
N ARG A 212 -4.22 9.67 0.42
CA ARG A 212 -4.76 8.39 0.91
C ARG A 212 -5.59 7.67 -0.17
N ARG A 213 -6.51 8.39 -0.81
CA ARG A 213 -7.36 7.83 -1.87
C ARG A 213 -6.55 7.27 -3.04
N TYR A 214 -5.62 8.07 -3.59
CA TYR A 214 -4.84 7.66 -4.75
C TYR A 214 -3.83 6.57 -4.43
N LYS A 215 -3.26 6.58 -3.21
CA LYS A 215 -2.43 5.48 -2.73
C LYS A 215 -3.18 4.15 -2.71
N GLU A 216 -4.39 4.13 -2.13
CA GLU A 216 -5.24 2.94 -2.10
C GLU A 216 -5.63 2.47 -3.51
N GLU A 217 -5.89 3.40 -4.44
CA GLU A 217 -6.21 3.07 -5.84
C GLU A 217 -5.00 2.46 -6.56
N VAL A 218 -3.80 3.05 -6.41
CA VAL A 218 -2.55 2.51 -6.96
C VAL A 218 -2.27 1.11 -6.41
N GLU A 219 -2.35 0.91 -5.10
CA GLU A 219 -2.12 -0.39 -4.47
C GLU A 219 -3.12 -1.45 -4.96
N LYS A 220 -4.39 -1.08 -5.13
CA LYS A 220 -5.42 -1.98 -5.67
C LYS A 220 -5.11 -2.38 -7.12
N ARG A 221 -4.79 -1.41 -7.97
CA ARG A 221 -4.48 -1.66 -9.39
C ARG A 221 -3.18 -2.43 -9.58
N ASP A 222 -2.16 -2.14 -8.79
CA ASP A 222 -0.90 -2.88 -8.80
C ASP A 222 -1.12 -4.36 -8.45
N LYS A 223 -1.96 -4.63 -7.44
CA LYS A 223 -2.33 -6.01 -7.08
C LYS A 223 -3.09 -6.72 -8.21
N GLU A 224 -4.01 -6.02 -8.86
CA GLU A 224 -4.76 -6.54 -10.01
C GLU A 224 -3.84 -6.83 -11.19
N PHE A 225 -2.97 -5.87 -11.55
CA PHE A 225 -1.98 -5.99 -12.61
C PHE A 225 -1.11 -7.24 -12.42
N ARG A 226 -0.50 -7.40 -11.24
CA ARG A 226 0.33 -8.58 -10.93
C ARG A 226 -0.47 -9.88 -11.00
N GLY A 227 -1.73 -9.86 -10.56
CA GLY A 227 -2.62 -11.01 -10.65
C GLY A 227 -2.88 -11.43 -12.10
N LEU A 228 -3.26 -10.49 -12.95
CA LEU A 228 -3.48 -10.71 -14.38
C LEU A 228 -2.19 -11.15 -15.09
N GLU A 229 -1.07 -10.51 -14.79
CA GLU A 229 0.23 -10.86 -15.39
C GLU A 229 0.62 -12.31 -15.08
N MET A 230 0.57 -12.73 -13.83
CA MET A 230 0.87 -14.12 -13.45
C MET A 230 -0.04 -15.11 -14.17
N GLU A 231 -1.31 -14.76 -14.32
CA GLU A 231 -2.32 -15.60 -14.93
C GLU A 231 -2.14 -15.75 -16.45
N ILE A 232 -1.89 -14.63 -17.12
CA ILE A 232 -1.55 -14.57 -18.55
C ILE A 232 -0.30 -15.42 -18.81
N ARG A 233 0.77 -15.21 -18.04
CA ARG A 233 2.04 -15.96 -18.17
C ARG A 233 1.84 -17.46 -18.00
N ARG A 234 1.01 -17.86 -17.03
CA ARG A 234 0.66 -19.26 -16.80
C ARG A 234 -0.05 -19.87 -18.00
N ARG A 235 -1.00 -19.16 -18.61
CA ARG A 235 -1.73 -19.63 -19.79
C ARG A 235 -0.90 -19.62 -21.08
N GLU A 236 -0.08 -18.58 -21.29
CA GLU A 236 0.91 -18.55 -22.39
C GLU A 236 1.81 -19.79 -22.35
N GLY A 237 2.29 -20.15 -21.15
CA GLY A 237 3.11 -21.35 -20.95
C GLY A 237 2.37 -22.66 -21.25
N TYR A 238 1.09 -22.78 -20.87
CA TYR A 238 0.27 -23.95 -21.18
C TYR A 238 0.01 -24.09 -22.69
N LEU A 239 -0.29 -22.98 -23.36
CA LEU A 239 -0.61 -22.94 -24.79
C LEU A 239 0.64 -22.94 -25.70
N GLY A 240 1.83 -22.82 -25.12
CA GLY A 240 3.09 -22.69 -25.87
C GLY A 240 3.17 -21.40 -26.71
N ILE A 241 2.44 -20.37 -26.33
CA ILE A 241 2.43 -19.07 -27.01
C ILE A 241 3.63 -18.26 -26.54
N ALA A 242 4.25 -17.50 -27.45
CA ALA A 242 5.35 -16.62 -27.09
C ALA A 242 4.88 -15.54 -26.11
N CYS A 243 5.63 -15.38 -25.02
CA CYS A 243 5.35 -14.40 -23.99
C CYS A 243 5.24 -12.98 -24.58
N LYS A 244 4.06 -12.38 -24.45
CA LYS A 244 3.88 -10.97 -24.86
C LYS A 244 4.55 -10.06 -23.85
N ASP A 245 5.27 -9.05 -24.32
CA ASP A 245 5.79 -8.02 -23.42
C ASP A 245 4.63 -7.16 -22.92
N ILE A 246 4.45 -7.12 -21.59
CA ILE A 246 3.41 -6.35 -20.93
C ILE A 246 4.10 -5.15 -20.28
N GLU A 247 3.76 -3.95 -20.73
CA GLU A 247 4.28 -2.73 -20.12
C GLU A 247 3.67 -2.53 -18.73
N MET A 248 4.51 -2.15 -17.77
CA MET A 248 4.11 -1.88 -16.39
C MET A 248 3.49 -0.48 -16.30
N ASP A 249 2.21 -0.40 -16.65
CA ASP A 249 1.36 0.80 -16.55
C ASP A 249 0.05 0.47 -15.82
N LEU A 250 -0.33 1.28 -14.84
CA LEU A 250 -1.55 1.11 -14.03
C LEU A 250 -2.74 1.91 -14.57
N SER A 251 -2.64 2.39 -15.82
CA SER A 251 -3.77 2.97 -16.54
C SER A 251 -4.91 1.96 -16.70
N GLU A 252 -6.14 2.47 -16.70
CA GLU A 252 -7.33 1.62 -16.90
C GLU A 252 -7.31 0.96 -18.28
N ALA A 253 -6.78 1.65 -19.29
CA ALA A 253 -6.66 1.14 -20.64
C ALA A 253 -5.73 -0.08 -20.71
N ASN A 254 -4.62 -0.07 -19.99
CA ASN A 254 -3.70 -1.21 -19.94
C ASN A 254 -4.32 -2.40 -19.20
N LEU A 255 -4.96 -2.17 -18.06
CA LEU A 255 -5.67 -3.23 -17.31
C LEU A 255 -6.78 -3.86 -18.16
N GLU A 256 -7.56 -3.07 -18.90
CA GLU A 256 -8.58 -3.60 -19.80
C GLU A 256 -7.97 -4.43 -20.93
N MET A 257 -6.87 -3.96 -21.54
CA MET A 257 -6.14 -4.74 -22.54
C MET A 257 -5.65 -6.08 -21.99
N MET A 258 -5.17 -6.11 -20.74
CA MET A 258 -4.75 -7.35 -20.09
C MET A 258 -5.93 -8.29 -19.83
N ARG A 259 -7.08 -7.78 -19.35
CA ARG A 259 -8.30 -8.58 -19.14
C ARG A 259 -8.79 -9.19 -20.46
N ASP A 260 -8.79 -8.42 -21.54
CA ASP A 260 -9.19 -8.93 -22.85
C ASP A 260 -8.22 -9.96 -23.40
N TYR A 261 -6.92 -9.77 -23.17
CA TYR A 261 -5.92 -10.76 -23.56
C TYR A 261 -6.03 -12.05 -22.74
N GLU A 262 -6.26 -11.94 -21.43
CA GLU A 262 -6.54 -13.08 -20.56
C GLU A 262 -7.76 -13.87 -21.05
N ARG A 263 -8.85 -13.17 -21.41
CA ARG A 263 -10.08 -13.76 -21.94
C ARG A 263 -9.81 -14.50 -23.26
N TYR A 264 -9.06 -13.89 -24.16
CA TYR A 264 -8.63 -14.54 -25.40
C TYR A 264 -7.85 -15.83 -25.14
N LEU A 265 -6.91 -15.82 -24.19
CA LEU A 265 -6.15 -17.03 -23.83
C LEU A 265 -7.03 -18.12 -23.22
N LEU A 266 -8.05 -17.74 -22.44
CA LEU A 266 -9.04 -18.67 -21.92
C LEU A 266 -9.85 -19.34 -23.03
N GLU A 267 -10.39 -18.55 -23.95
CA GLU A 267 -11.16 -19.04 -25.10
C GLU A 267 -10.30 -19.96 -25.98
N GLU A 268 -9.04 -19.59 -26.19
CA GLU A 268 -8.09 -20.39 -26.97
C GLU A 268 -7.75 -21.72 -26.26
N GLN A 269 -7.62 -21.72 -24.93
CA GLN A 269 -7.42 -22.92 -24.15
C GLN A 269 -8.63 -23.87 -24.22
N GLU A 270 -9.84 -23.33 -24.08
CA GLU A 270 -11.07 -24.12 -24.22
C GLU A 270 -11.19 -24.71 -25.64
N ARG A 271 -10.88 -23.91 -26.67
CA ARG A 271 -10.87 -24.36 -28.07
C ARG A 271 -9.90 -25.52 -28.30
N GLN A 272 -8.67 -25.44 -27.80
CA GLN A 272 -7.69 -26.53 -27.93
C GLN A 272 -8.14 -27.80 -27.20
N LEU A 273 -8.75 -27.65 -26.02
CA LEU A 273 -9.29 -28.79 -25.28
C LEU A 273 -10.44 -29.46 -26.05
N ASP A 274 -11.34 -28.66 -26.63
CA ASP A 274 -12.44 -29.15 -27.47
C ASP A 274 -11.92 -29.86 -28.73
N GLU A 275 -10.93 -29.31 -29.42
CA GLU A 275 -10.31 -29.93 -30.60
C GLU A 275 -9.66 -31.28 -30.25
N ILE A 276 -8.94 -31.36 -29.13
CA ILE A 276 -8.33 -32.61 -28.64
C ILE A 276 -9.41 -33.62 -28.26
N TYR A 277 -10.46 -33.18 -27.57
CA TYR A 277 -11.58 -34.02 -27.16
C TYR A 277 -12.29 -34.62 -28.38
N GLU A 278 -12.72 -33.80 -29.34
CA GLU A 278 -13.44 -34.29 -30.53
C GLU A 278 -12.55 -35.22 -31.38
N LYS A 279 -11.25 -34.91 -31.51
CA LYS A 279 -10.31 -35.79 -32.21
C LYS A 279 -10.17 -37.16 -31.53
N LYS A 280 -9.96 -37.19 -30.21
CA LYS A 280 -9.83 -38.45 -29.46
C LYS A 280 -11.14 -39.22 -29.43
N LYS A 281 -12.26 -38.53 -29.27
CA LYS A 281 -13.59 -39.14 -29.33
C LYS A 281 -13.84 -39.80 -30.69
N GLY A 282 -13.50 -39.13 -31.79
CA GLY A 282 -13.59 -39.69 -33.14
C GLY A 282 -12.75 -40.97 -33.29
N LEU A 283 -11.48 -40.92 -32.90
CA LEU A 283 -10.58 -42.07 -32.94
C LEU A 283 -11.07 -43.25 -32.07
N LEU A 284 -11.51 -42.96 -30.85
CA LEU A 284 -12.04 -43.98 -29.96
C LEU A 284 -13.31 -44.62 -30.53
N LYS A 285 -14.20 -43.83 -31.14
CA LYS A 285 -15.40 -44.35 -31.81
C LYS A 285 -15.05 -45.32 -32.92
N GLU A 286 -14.12 -44.95 -33.80
CA GLU A 286 -13.67 -45.81 -34.90
C GLU A 286 -13.06 -47.13 -34.37
N LEU A 287 -12.31 -47.07 -33.27
CA LEU A 287 -11.75 -48.26 -32.64
C LEU A 287 -12.83 -49.14 -32.01
N LEU A 288 -13.76 -48.57 -31.24
CA LEU A 288 -14.84 -49.32 -30.60
C LEU A 288 -15.76 -49.99 -31.63
N GLU A 289 -16.02 -49.34 -32.77
CA GLU A 289 -16.77 -49.95 -33.89
C GLU A 289 -16.09 -51.21 -34.44
N VAL A 290 -14.74 -51.26 -34.48
CA VAL A 290 -13.99 -52.46 -34.89
C VAL A 290 -14.20 -53.60 -33.91
N PHE A 291 -14.28 -53.32 -32.61
CA PHE A 291 -14.45 -54.33 -31.56
C PHE A 291 -15.92 -54.65 -31.24
N GLY A 292 -16.88 -53.87 -31.75
CA GLY A 292 -18.30 -54.01 -31.44
C GLY A 292 -18.67 -53.58 -30.02
N GLU A 293 -17.91 -52.66 -29.43
CA GLU A 293 -18.14 -52.12 -28.09
C GLU A 293 -18.88 -50.77 -28.15
N ASP A 294 -19.68 -50.47 -27.13
CA ASP A 294 -20.40 -49.20 -27.01
C ASP A 294 -19.50 -48.11 -26.40
N MET A 295 -19.73 -46.86 -26.80
CA MET A 295 -19.00 -45.70 -26.28
C MET A 295 -19.56 -45.28 -24.90
N GLU A 296 -18.66 -45.09 -23.94
CA GLU A 296 -18.97 -44.49 -22.64
C GLU A 296 -19.22 -42.97 -22.74
N ASP A 297 -19.98 -42.40 -21.80
CA ASP A 297 -20.30 -40.98 -21.75
C ASP A 297 -19.15 -40.16 -21.12
N TYR A 298 -18.12 -39.84 -21.92
CA TYR A 298 -16.99 -39.00 -21.50
C TYR A 298 -17.33 -37.52 -21.52
N LYS A 299 -16.98 -36.76 -20.47
CA LYS A 299 -17.16 -35.31 -20.44
C LYS A 299 -15.95 -34.58 -21.01
N ARG A 300 -16.12 -33.28 -21.29
CA ARG A 300 -15.06 -32.39 -21.77
C ARG A 300 -14.16 -31.94 -20.61
N THR A 301 -13.42 -32.89 -20.06
CA THR A 301 -12.45 -32.63 -18.98
C THR A 301 -11.10 -33.24 -19.34
N GLU A 302 -10.00 -32.67 -18.84
CA GLU A 302 -8.65 -33.19 -19.08
C GLU A 302 -8.52 -34.66 -18.63
N LYS A 303 -9.16 -35.01 -17.51
CA LYS A 303 -9.14 -36.37 -16.97
C LYS A 303 -9.79 -37.37 -17.91
N ASP A 304 -10.97 -37.05 -18.43
CA ASP A 304 -11.68 -37.93 -19.37
C ASP A 304 -10.94 -38.02 -20.71
N ILE A 305 -10.29 -36.94 -21.14
CA ILE A 305 -9.37 -36.94 -22.30
C ILE A 305 -8.20 -37.92 -22.08
N GLU A 306 -7.65 -37.98 -20.88
CA GLU A 306 -6.57 -38.92 -20.54
C GLU A 306 -7.09 -40.36 -20.47
N GLU A 307 -8.28 -40.59 -19.91
CA GLU A 307 -8.93 -41.90 -19.90
C GLU A 307 -9.22 -42.40 -21.32
N MET A 308 -9.75 -41.54 -22.20
CA MET A 308 -9.90 -41.83 -23.63
C MET A 308 -8.56 -42.19 -24.28
N SER A 309 -7.47 -41.50 -23.92
CA SER A 309 -6.14 -41.78 -24.49
C SER A 309 -5.64 -43.16 -24.10
N LYS A 310 -5.79 -43.53 -22.83
CA LYS A 310 -5.42 -44.87 -22.32
C LYS A 310 -6.25 -45.96 -22.99
N MET A 311 -7.53 -45.70 -23.23
CA MET A 311 -8.40 -46.64 -23.93
C MET A 311 -8.03 -46.77 -25.41
N ILE A 312 -7.74 -45.66 -26.09
CA ILE A 312 -7.24 -45.65 -27.47
C ILE A 312 -5.96 -46.47 -27.56
N GLU A 313 -4.94 -46.21 -26.74
CA GLU A 313 -3.68 -46.97 -26.74
C GLU A 313 -3.91 -48.48 -26.52
N LYS A 314 -4.79 -48.83 -25.59
CA LYS A 314 -5.15 -50.22 -25.29
C LYS A 314 -5.83 -50.90 -26.50
N LEU A 315 -6.78 -50.23 -27.15
CA LEU A 315 -7.50 -50.79 -28.30
C LEU A 315 -6.63 -50.83 -29.55
N GLU A 316 -5.84 -49.79 -29.82
CA GLU A 316 -4.89 -49.73 -30.94
C GLU A 316 -3.89 -50.88 -30.86
N SER A 317 -3.34 -51.16 -29.68
CA SER A 317 -2.39 -52.27 -29.49
C SER A 317 -2.97 -53.65 -29.84
N LYS A 318 -4.30 -53.81 -29.75
CA LYS A 318 -5.02 -55.06 -30.02
C LYS A 318 -5.54 -55.15 -31.46
N LYS A 319 -5.72 -54.01 -32.13
CA LYS A 319 -6.47 -53.87 -33.38
C LYS A 319 -6.00 -54.82 -34.49
N ASP A 320 -4.70 -54.87 -34.77
CA ASP A 320 -4.18 -55.62 -35.92
C ASP A 320 -4.34 -57.14 -35.75
N LEU A 321 -4.06 -57.65 -34.55
CA LEU A 321 -4.25 -59.06 -34.22
C LEU A 321 -5.73 -59.42 -34.21
N PHE A 322 -6.58 -58.56 -33.64
CA PHE A 322 -8.03 -58.76 -33.65
C PHE A 322 -8.60 -58.80 -35.07
N LEU A 323 -8.26 -57.84 -35.92
CA LEU A 323 -8.69 -57.82 -37.34
C LEU A 323 -8.21 -59.06 -38.10
N SER A 324 -6.98 -59.51 -37.84
CA SER A 324 -6.43 -60.73 -38.44
C SER A 324 -7.25 -61.97 -38.02
N ILE A 325 -7.55 -62.10 -36.73
CA ILE A 325 -8.39 -63.17 -36.20
C ILE A 325 -9.80 -63.09 -36.77
N SER A 326 -10.45 -61.92 -36.75
CA SER A 326 -11.79 -61.69 -37.29
C SER A 326 -11.88 -62.05 -38.78
N SER A 327 -10.87 -61.68 -39.58
CA SER A 327 -10.83 -62.07 -41.00
C SER A 327 -10.73 -63.59 -41.21
N LEU A 328 -10.02 -64.31 -40.33
CA LEU A 328 -9.96 -65.78 -40.36
C LEU A 328 -11.27 -66.40 -39.87
N MET A 329 -11.93 -65.78 -38.89
CA MET A 329 -13.25 -66.21 -38.42
C MET A 329 -14.28 -66.12 -39.54
N GLU A 330 -14.30 -65.01 -40.28
CA GLU A 330 -15.15 -64.83 -41.46
C GLU A 330 -14.85 -65.87 -42.53
N LYS A 331 -13.58 -65.98 -42.97
CA LYS A 331 -13.14 -66.98 -43.96
C LYS A 331 -13.50 -68.41 -43.55
N ARG A 332 -13.35 -68.74 -42.27
CA ARG A 332 -13.74 -70.03 -41.71
C ARG A 332 -15.25 -70.22 -41.79
N SER A 333 -16.03 -69.23 -41.35
CA SER A 333 -17.49 -69.30 -41.38
C SER A 333 -18.04 -69.47 -42.80
N GLU A 334 -17.48 -68.74 -43.77
CA GLU A 334 -17.80 -68.89 -45.19
C GLU A 334 -17.44 -70.27 -45.73
N LEU A 335 -16.25 -70.78 -45.40
CA LEU A 335 -15.80 -72.11 -45.84
C LEU A 335 -16.69 -73.20 -45.27
N ILE A 336 -17.05 -73.12 -43.98
CA ILE A 336 -17.99 -74.04 -43.35
C ILE A 336 -19.38 -73.95 -44.00
N SER A 337 -19.88 -72.74 -44.28
CA SER A 337 -21.16 -72.57 -44.98
C SER A 337 -21.13 -73.23 -46.36
N LYS A 338 -20.07 -72.98 -47.15
CA LYS A 338 -19.86 -73.60 -48.46
C LYS A 338 -19.75 -75.12 -48.34
N MET A 339 -19.06 -75.64 -47.34
CA MET A 339 -18.96 -77.09 -47.08
C MET A 339 -20.31 -77.70 -46.70
N ASN A 340 -21.13 -77.03 -45.88
CA ASN A 340 -22.48 -77.49 -45.52
C ASN A 340 -23.43 -77.47 -46.73
N GLU A 341 -23.43 -76.39 -47.51
CA GLU A 341 -24.21 -76.29 -48.75
C GLU A 341 -23.81 -77.38 -49.74
N PHE A 342 -22.51 -77.61 -49.88
CA PHE A 342 -21.97 -78.66 -50.71
C PHE A 342 -22.41 -80.05 -50.23
N GLU A 343 -22.40 -80.34 -48.93
CA GLU A 343 -22.85 -81.64 -48.41
C GLU A 343 -24.37 -81.86 -48.53
N LYS A 344 -25.17 -80.78 -48.57
CA LYS A 344 -26.60 -80.80 -48.91
C LYS A 344 -26.87 -81.10 -50.40
N ILE A 345 -25.95 -80.70 -51.29
CA ILE A 345 -26.02 -80.94 -52.76
C ILE A 345 -25.42 -82.31 -53.14
N ALA A 346 -24.33 -82.71 -52.48
CA ALA A 346 -24.09 -84.12 -52.17
C ALA A 346 -25.30 -84.66 -51.37
N SER A 347 -25.40 -85.86 -50.84
CA SER A 347 -26.67 -86.31 -50.19
C SER A 347 -27.95 -86.37 -51.09
N ASP A 348 -28.17 -85.50 -52.10
CA ASP A 348 -29.25 -85.62 -53.09
C ASP A 348 -28.96 -86.80 -54.02
N PRO A 349 -29.75 -87.89 -53.96
CA PRO A 349 -29.53 -89.07 -54.80
C PRO A 349 -29.69 -88.77 -56.30
N LYS A 350 -30.37 -87.67 -56.68
CA LYS A 350 -30.52 -87.26 -58.08
C LYS A 350 -29.23 -86.67 -58.69
N ARG A 351 -28.22 -86.35 -57.88
CA ARG A 351 -26.93 -85.78 -58.36
C ARG A 351 -26.14 -86.72 -59.26
N LEU A 352 -26.29 -88.04 -59.06
CA LEU A 352 -25.58 -89.09 -59.82
C LEU A 352 -26.01 -89.14 -61.30
N PHE A 353 -27.14 -88.52 -61.63
CA PHE A 353 -27.66 -88.43 -63.00
C PHE A 353 -27.28 -87.11 -63.70
N ARG A 354 -26.45 -86.25 -63.07
CA ARG A 354 -25.94 -85.00 -63.65
C ARG A 354 -24.56 -85.19 -64.31
N SER A 355 -24.03 -84.13 -64.90
CA SER A 355 -22.74 -84.12 -65.62
C SER A 355 -21.58 -84.69 -64.78
N SER A 356 -20.78 -85.58 -65.37
CA SER A 356 -19.61 -86.19 -64.73
C SER A 356 -18.53 -85.18 -64.34
N LEU A 357 -18.47 -84.03 -65.01
CA LEU A 357 -17.61 -82.90 -64.64
C LEU A 357 -17.97 -82.32 -63.27
N GLN A 358 -19.25 -82.38 -62.88
CA GLN A 358 -19.73 -81.94 -61.58
C GLN A 358 -19.21 -82.85 -60.46
N LEU A 359 -19.21 -84.17 -60.66
CA LEU A 359 -18.70 -85.13 -59.67
C LEU A 359 -17.18 -84.99 -59.45
N LEU A 360 -16.43 -84.65 -60.50
CA LEU A 360 -14.98 -84.41 -60.41
C LEU A 360 -14.65 -83.07 -59.72
N SER A 361 -15.40 -81.99 -60.01
CA SER A 361 -15.23 -80.73 -59.31
C SER A 361 -15.65 -80.84 -57.84
N GLU A 362 -16.67 -81.66 -57.56
CA GLU A 362 -17.11 -82.03 -56.22
C GLU A 362 -15.99 -82.72 -55.42
N GLU A 363 -15.35 -83.74 -56.00
CA GLU A 363 -14.25 -84.46 -55.35
C GLU A 363 -13.00 -83.58 -55.18
N LYS A 364 -12.71 -82.71 -56.15
CA LYS A 364 -11.64 -81.71 -56.06
C LYS A 364 -11.91 -80.69 -54.95
N PHE A 365 -13.16 -80.27 -54.76
CA PHE A 365 -13.56 -79.40 -53.66
C PHE A 365 -13.39 -80.11 -52.32
N ARG A 366 -13.85 -81.35 -52.15
CA ARG A 366 -13.64 -82.12 -50.91
C ARG A 366 -12.16 -82.29 -50.56
N ASN A 367 -11.34 -82.63 -51.55
CA ASN A 367 -9.90 -82.81 -51.38
C ASN A 367 -9.13 -81.52 -51.04
N SER A 368 -9.73 -80.33 -51.27
CA SER A 368 -9.09 -79.04 -50.97
C SER A 368 -9.72 -78.30 -49.79
N ALA A 369 -11.04 -78.37 -49.61
CA ALA A 369 -11.79 -77.64 -48.60
C ALA A 369 -11.43 -78.08 -47.17
N TYR A 370 -11.34 -79.38 -46.91
CA TYR A 370 -11.02 -79.88 -45.57
C TYR A 370 -9.58 -79.58 -45.14
N PRO A 371 -8.54 -79.83 -45.97
CA PRO A 371 -7.18 -79.38 -45.66
C PRO A 371 -7.07 -77.85 -45.48
N ASN A 372 -7.81 -77.06 -46.27
CA ASN A 372 -7.83 -75.60 -46.11
C ASN A 372 -8.50 -75.17 -44.80
N LEU A 373 -9.58 -75.85 -44.38
CA LEU A 373 -10.24 -75.59 -43.10
C LEU A 373 -9.28 -75.85 -41.93
N ILE A 374 -8.56 -76.97 -41.94
CA ILE A 374 -7.52 -77.28 -40.95
C ILE A 374 -6.46 -76.18 -40.93
N ARG A 375 -5.94 -75.78 -42.09
CA ARG A 375 -4.92 -74.71 -42.18
C ARG A 375 -5.40 -73.37 -41.61
N ILE A 376 -6.66 -73.00 -41.88
CA ILE A 376 -7.28 -71.79 -41.33
C ILE A 376 -7.39 -71.92 -39.80
N GLU A 377 -7.87 -73.07 -39.30
CA GLU A 377 -8.03 -73.31 -37.86
C GLU A 377 -6.69 -73.34 -37.11
N GLU A 378 -5.66 -73.98 -37.65
CA GLU A 378 -4.30 -73.96 -37.10
C GLU A 378 -3.71 -72.54 -37.06
N THR A 379 -3.92 -71.77 -38.12
CA THR A 379 -3.46 -70.36 -38.18
C THR A 379 -4.23 -69.51 -37.17
N MET A 380 -5.53 -69.75 -37.03
CA MET A 380 -6.39 -69.06 -36.08
C MET A 380 -6.00 -69.39 -34.63
N PHE A 381 -5.70 -70.66 -34.31
CA PHE A 381 -5.18 -71.02 -32.99
C PHE A 381 -3.85 -70.35 -32.67
N LYS A 382 -2.91 -70.28 -33.62
CA LYS A 382 -1.63 -69.55 -33.43
C LYS A 382 -1.84 -68.07 -33.13
N LEU A 383 -2.74 -67.41 -33.86
CA LEU A 383 -3.06 -66.00 -33.64
C LEU A 383 -3.84 -65.80 -32.33
N LEU A 384 -4.71 -66.73 -31.96
CA LEU A 384 -5.42 -66.72 -30.67
C LEU A 384 -4.46 -66.94 -29.50
N ASP A 385 -3.47 -67.84 -29.63
CA ASP A 385 -2.40 -68.02 -28.64
C ASP A 385 -1.58 -66.74 -28.49
N GLU A 386 -1.20 -66.10 -29.60
CA GLU A 386 -0.47 -64.84 -29.59
C GLU A 386 -1.29 -63.71 -28.95
N TYR A 387 -2.58 -63.62 -29.28
CA TYR A 387 -3.49 -62.66 -28.68
C TYR A 387 -3.67 -62.91 -27.18
N GLU A 388 -3.87 -64.16 -26.76
CA GLU A 388 -4.01 -64.55 -25.35
C GLU A 388 -2.78 -64.23 -24.52
N ASN A 389 -1.60 -64.52 -25.06
CA ASN A 389 -0.33 -64.25 -24.38
C ASN A 389 -0.10 -62.74 -24.18
N ARG A 390 -0.56 -61.90 -25.10
CA ARG A 390 -0.35 -60.45 -25.05
C ARG A 390 -1.46 -59.70 -24.31
N PHE A 391 -2.70 -60.12 -24.46
CA PHE A 391 -3.88 -59.33 -24.08
C PHE A 391 -4.92 -60.09 -23.25
N GLY A 392 -4.73 -61.38 -23.03
CA GLY A 392 -5.68 -62.27 -22.36
C GLY A 392 -6.73 -62.87 -23.30
N LYS A 393 -7.69 -63.59 -22.73
CA LYS A 393 -8.68 -64.38 -23.48
C LYS A 393 -9.55 -63.53 -24.40
N LEU A 394 -9.75 -64.04 -25.63
CA LEU A 394 -10.71 -63.47 -26.56
C LEU A 394 -12.10 -64.07 -26.31
N PHE A 395 -13.05 -63.20 -25.96
CA PHE A 395 -14.45 -63.58 -25.81
C PHE A 395 -15.24 -63.14 -27.05
N LYS A 396 -16.13 -64.01 -27.52
CA LYS A 396 -17.10 -63.70 -28.57
C LYS A 396 -18.49 -64.02 -28.02
N ASP A 397 -19.41 -63.04 -28.06
CA ASP A 397 -20.78 -63.19 -27.53
C ASP A 397 -20.83 -63.71 -26.08
N GLY A 398 -19.84 -63.32 -25.26
CA GLY A 398 -19.70 -63.75 -23.87
C GLY A 398 -19.08 -65.13 -23.66
N VAL A 399 -18.65 -65.83 -24.71
CA VAL A 399 -18.04 -67.18 -24.64
C VAL A 399 -16.57 -67.13 -25.03
N ASP A 400 -15.73 -67.89 -24.33
CA ASP A 400 -14.32 -68.10 -24.69
C ASP A 400 -14.23 -68.66 -26.12
N PHE A 401 -13.76 -67.83 -27.05
CA PHE A 401 -13.81 -68.16 -28.47
C PHE A 401 -12.89 -69.34 -28.81
N LYS A 402 -11.70 -69.38 -28.20
CA LYS A 402 -10.73 -70.46 -28.41
C LYS A 402 -11.24 -71.77 -27.83
N GLY A 403 -11.86 -71.73 -26.66
CA GLY A 403 -12.52 -72.87 -26.04
C GLY A 403 -13.67 -73.41 -26.89
N SER A 404 -14.58 -72.52 -27.31
CA SER A 404 -15.71 -72.86 -28.19
C SER A 404 -15.26 -73.43 -29.52
N LEU A 405 -14.22 -72.87 -30.13
CA LEU A 405 -13.62 -73.36 -31.37
C LEU A 405 -13.09 -74.79 -31.22
N ARG A 406 -12.39 -75.08 -30.11
CA ARG A 406 -11.85 -76.42 -29.83
C ARG A 406 -12.97 -77.44 -29.64
N GLU A 407 -13.99 -77.09 -28.87
CA GLU A 407 -15.16 -77.94 -28.67
C GLU A 407 -15.91 -78.19 -29.99
N GLU A 408 -16.05 -77.18 -30.85
CA GLU A 408 -16.66 -77.34 -32.17
C GLU A 408 -15.87 -78.33 -33.03
N ILE A 409 -14.53 -78.21 -33.04
CA ILE A 409 -13.64 -79.09 -33.82
C ILE A 409 -13.68 -80.53 -33.29
N GLU A 410 -13.61 -80.73 -31.96
CA GLU A 410 -13.66 -82.06 -31.32
C GLU A 410 -15.00 -82.76 -31.55
N ASN A 411 -16.09 -81.99 -31.64
CA ASN A 411 -17.43 -82.52 -31.90
C ASN A 411 -17.73 -82.77 -33.39
N ARG A 412 -16.82 -82.45 -34.32
CA ARG A 412 -17.00 -82.77 -35.75
C ARG A 412 -16.75 -84.24 -36.02
N ILE A 413 -17.73 -84.90 -36.63
CA ILE A 413 -17.56 -86.27 -37.14
C ILE A 413 -16.92 -86.17 -38.51
N VAL A 414 -15.60 -86.33 -38.57
CA VAL A 414 -14.84 -86.34 -39.81
C VAL A 414 -14.57 -87.78 -40.22
N ASN A 415 -15.18 -88.22 -41.31
CA ASN A 415 -14.70 -89.40 -42.03
C ASN A 415 -13.85 -88.89 -43.21
N LYS A 416 -12.80 -89.63 -43.64
CA LYS A 416 -11.82 -89.18 -44.67
C LYS A 416 -12.45 -88.68 -46.00
N THR A 417 -13.75 -88.86 -46.21
CA THR A 417 -14.50 -88.54 -47.43
C THR A 417 -15.82 -87.76 -47.21
N VAL A 418 -16.24 -87.46 -45.96
CA VAL A 418 -17.54 -86.78 -45.70
C VAL A 418 -17.44 -85.84 -44.49
N PHE A 419 -17.85 -84.59 -44.68
CA PHE A 419 -18.02 -83.62 -43.60
C PHE A 419 -19.48 -83.67 -43.10
N ILE A 420 -19.70 -84.00 -41.83
CA ILE A 420 -21.05 -84.00 -41.24
C ILE A 420 -21.08 -83.05 -40.06
N ASN A 421 -21.79 -81.92 -40.24
CA ASN A 421 -22.14 -81.03 -39.14
C ASN A 421 -23.41 -81.56 -38.46
N ARG A 422 -23.43 -81.68 -37.13
CA ARG A 422 -24.46 -82.43 -36.39
C ARG A 422 -25.90 -81.91 -36.54
N LEU A 423 -26.09 -80.70 -37.07
CA LEU A 423 -27.43 -80.17 -37.38
C LEU A 423 -28.18 -81.02 -38.42
N ASP A 424 -27.47 -81.82 -39.22
CA ASP A 424 -28.06 -82.76 -40.20
C ASP A 424 -27.77 -84.24 -39.87
N SER A 425 -27.52 -84.58 -38.59
CA SER A 425 -27.46 -86.00 -38.17
C SER A 425 -28.87 -86.61 -38.08
N PRO A 426 -29.19 -87.70 -38.80
CA PRO A 426 -30.51 -88.35 -38.75
C PRO A 426 -30.89 -88.95 -37.38
N SER A 427 -29.95 -88.96 -36.42
CA SER A 427 -30.03 -89.73 -35.17
C SER A 427 -30.65 -88.98 -33.98
N ARG A 428 -31.15 -87.75 -34.16
CA ARG A 428 -31.83 -86.99 -33.09
C ARG A 428 -33.32 -86.68 -33.36
N LYS A 429 -34.02 -87.54 -34.10
CA LYS A 429 -35.48 -87.67 -34.01
C LYS A 429 -35.82 -88.89 -33.15
N ARG A 430 -35.73 -88.75 -31.82
CA ARG A 430 -36.43 -89.58 -30.82
C ARG A 430 -36.10 -89.05 -29.42
N ARG A 431 -36.84 -88.04 -28.98
CA ARG A 431 -37.62 -88.06 -27.75
C ARG A 431 -38.56 -86.86 -27.73
#